data_AF-A0A934XMT9-F1
#
_entry.id   AF-A0A934XMT9-F1
#
_cell.length_a   1.000
_cell.length_b   1.000
_cell.length_c   1.000
_cell.angle_alpha   90.00
_cell.angle_beta   90.00
_cell.angle_gamma   90.00
#
_symmetry.space_group_name_H-M   'P 1'
#
loop_
_entity.id
_entity.type
_entity.pdbx_description
1 polymer ?
#
loop_
_entity_poly.entity_id
_entity_poly.type
_entity_poly.pdbx_seq_one_letter_code
_entity_poly.pdbx_strand_id
1 'polypeptide(L)'
;MDADTSTVSLAAGRVRLDFASPPKDRLTVRYQPLSEAAKMSPFGLAFELSAAASPGASAHAVMSVPFTLTLDYAGLAIPFGADAEGRLALFIERPSNETVDAAANRAETLPLRSPTWQELSRRVDQEHKTITVALSQMGRMLLAATTASSDGDFAVQPSGDVSDYQVGLYMGNATASYHFPAPAGQAGPTPNLTLAYDSAGINGMHTNRNNQPGWTGIGWNLGTGYIVRRLALCRPDRALRV
;
A
#
# COMPACT_ATOMS: atom_id res chain seq x y z
N MET A 1 -8.00 2.71 -34.49
CA MET A 1 -8.90 3.85 -34.31
C MET A 1 -8.10 4.91 -33.59
N ASP A 2 -7.64 5.91 -34.34
CA ASP A 2 -6.75 6.95 -33.84
C ASP A 2 -7.60 7.98 -33.08
N ALA A 3 -7.61 7.90 -31.75
CA ALA A 3 -8.24 8.92 -30.93
C ALA A 3 -7.33 10.15 -30.90
N ASP A 4 -7.69 11.16 -31.68
CA ASP A 4 -7.48 12.54 -31.29
C ASP A 4 -8.56 12.84 -30.23
N THR A 5 -8.26 13.67 -29.22
CA THR A 5 -9.12 14.07 -28.07
C THR A 5 -8.74 13.47 -26.71
N SER A 6 -8.65 14.41 -25.77
CA SER A 6 -8.16 14.49 -24.40
C SER A 6 -8.67 13.49 -23.37
N THR A 7 -9.47 12.47 -23.73
CA THR A 7 -10.09 11.55 -22.77
C THR A 7 -10.01 10.12 -23.29
N VAL A 8 -9.35 9.23 -22.54
CA VAL A 8 -9.24 7.81 -22.91
C VAL A 8 -9.81 6.93 -21.79
N SER A 9 -10.79 6.11 -22.11
CA SER A 9 -11.44 5.21 -21.15
C SER A 9 -10.69 3.88 -21.05
N LEU A 10 -10.25 3.50 -19.85
CA LEU A 10 -9.56 2.25 -19.54
C LEU A 10 -10.53 1.06 -19.46
N ALA A 11 -9.99 -0.13 -19.68
CA ALA A 11 -10.66 -1.44 -19.78
C ALA A 11 -11.99 -1.56 -19.01
N ALA A 12 -13.05 -1.87 -19.77
CA ALA A 12 -14.43 -2.06 -19.30
C ALA A 12 -15.07 -0.84 -18.59
N GLY A 13 -14.63 0.39 -18.89
CA GLY A 13 -15.25 1.62 -18.39
C GLY A 13 -14.94 1.93 -16.93
N ARG A 14 -13.89 1.31 -16.36
CA ARG A 14 -13.61 1.43 -14.92
C ARG A 14 -12.85 2.70 -14.55
N VAL A 15 -12.06 3.25 -15.46
CA VAL A 15 -11.17 4.39 -15.16
C VAL A 15 -11.05 5.27 -16.41
N ARG A 16 -10.91 6.59 -16.25
CA ARG A 16 -10.70 7.53 -17.37
C ARG A 16 -9.38 8.29 -17.20
N LEU A 17 -8.72 8.54 -18.32
CA LEU A 17 -7.50 9.35 -18.41
C LEU A 17 -7.85 10.65 -19.11
N ASP A 18 -7.65 11.77 -18.44
CA ASP A 18 -7.82 13.12 -18.99
C ASP A 18 -6.50 13.89 -18.99
N PHE A 19 -6.20 14.54 -20.11
CA PHE A 19 -5.00 15.36 -20.24
C PHE A 19 -5.37 16.84 -20.10
N ALA A 20 -5.13 17.41 -18.91
CA ALA A 20 -5.53 18.79 -18.60
C ALA A 20 -4.66 19.83 -19.33
N SER A 21 -3.40 19.49 -19.60
CA SER A 21 -2.48 20.30 -20.42
C SER A 21 -1.73 19.37 -21.34
N PRO A 22 -2.34 18.87 -22.44
CA PRO A 22 -1.71 17.90 -23.31
C PRO A 22 -0.48 18.50 -24.01
N PRO A 23 0.57 17.70 -24.27
CA PRO A 23 1.69 18.16 -25.06
C PRO A 23 1.23 18.48 -26.49
N LYS A 24 2.00 19.31 -27.20
CA LYS A 24 1.72 19.66 -28.61
C LYS A 24 1.75 18.42 -29.54
N ASP A 25 2.48 17.39 -29.14
CA ASP A 25 2.57 16.14 -29.87
C ASP A 25 1.37 15.25 -29.53
N ARG A 26 0.81 14.58 -30.54
CA ARG A 26 -0.27 13.62 -30.37
C ARG A 26 0.20 12.47 -29.47
N LEU A 27 -0.61 12.09 -28.48
CA LEU A 27 -0.31 10.99 -27.55
C LEU A 27 -1.03 9.71 -27.93
N THR A 28 -0.40 8.58 -27.65
CA THR A 28 -0.97 7.24 -27.81
C THR A 28 -0.91 6.49 -26.48
N VAL A 29 -2.05 5.97 -26.04
CA VAL A 29 -2.16 5.12 -24.85
C VAL A 29 -2.36 3.67 -25.30
N ARG A 30 -1.49 2.76 -24.87
CA ARG A 30 -1.62 1.31 -25.10
C ARG A 30 -1.89 0.60 -23.78
N TYR A 31 -2.96 -0.18 -23.73
CA TYR A 31 -3.32 -0.90 -22.51
C TYR A 31 -2.56 -2.21 -22.38
N GLN A 32 -2.16 -2.55 -21.16
CA GLN A 32 -1.69 -3.89 -20.88
C GLN A 32 -2.90 -4.82 -20.64
N PRO A 33 -2.87 -6.06 -21.16
CA PRO A 33 -3.89 -7.05 -20.84
C PRO A 33 -4.02 -7.25 -19.33
N LEU A 34 -5.24 -7.50 -18.83
CA LEU A 34 -5.50 -7.68 -17.41
C LEU A 34 -4.62 -8.79 -16.78
N SER A 35 -4.31 -9.85 -17.55
CA SER A 35 -3.42 -10.93 -17.12
C SER A 35 -1.99 -10.48 -16.83
N GLU A 36 -1.50 -9.46 -17.52
CA GLU A 36 -0.19 -8.86 -17.26
C GLU A 36 -0.30 -7.75 -16.21
N ALA A 37 -1.33 -6.90 -16.30
CA ALA A 37 -1.57 -5.83 -15.35
C ALA A 37 -1.80 -6.34 -13.92
N ALA A 38 -2.49 -7.47 -13.75
CA ALA A 38 -2.72 -8.09 -12.43
C ALA A 38 -1.43 -8.68 -11.81
N LYS A 39 -0.42 -9.00 -12.62
CA LYS A 39 0.91 -9.41 -12.10
C LYS A 39 1.71 -8.22 -11.56
N MET A 40 1.45 -7.02 -12.10
CA MET A 40 2.20 -5.79 -11.79
C MET A 40 1.50 -4.89 -10.78
N SER A 41 0.16 -4.93 -10.72
CA SER A 41 -0.67 -4.06 -9.91
C SER A 41 -1.75 -4.86 -9.19
N PRO A 42 -1.98 -4.62 -7.89
CA PRO A 42 -3.05 -5.27 -7.13
C PRO A 42 -4.44 -4.84 -7.62
N PHE A 43 -4.52 -3.74 -8.37
CA PHE A 43 -5.74 -3.22 -8.99
C PHE A 43 -5.92 -3.71 -10.43
N GLY A 44 -4.94 -4.42 -10.99
CA GLY A 44 -4.99 -4.91 -12.37
C GLY A 44 -4.99 -3.79 -13.41
N LEU A 45 -4.38 -2.64 -13.11
CA LEU A 45 -4.35 -1.49 -14.00
C LEU A 45 -2.90 -1.10 -14.36
N ALA A 46 -2.56 -1.28 -15.64
CA ALA A 46 -1.30 -0.87 -16.23
C ALA A 46 -1.51 -0.44 -17.70
N PHE A 47 -0.77 0.56 -18.14
CA PHE A 47 -0.84 1.12 -19.49
C PHE A 47 0.51 1.70 -19.90
N GLU A 48 0.72 1.87 -21.19
CA GLU A 48 1.91 2.48 -21.78
C GLU A 48 1.51 3.77 -22.48
N LEU A 49 2.19 4.86 -22.13
CA LEU A 49 2.02 6.15 -22.75
C LEU A 49 3.18 6.38 -23.73
N SER A 50 2.88 6.73 -24.98
CA SER A 50 3.86 6.95 -26.06
C SER A 50 3.49 8.14 -26.92
N ALA A 51 4.47 8.81 -27.52
CA ALA A 51 4.23 9.88 -28.49
C ALA A 51 3.88 9.27 -29.86
N ALA A 52 2.86 9.78 -30.54
CA ALA A 52 2.36 9.25 -31.81
C ALA A 52 3.39 9.35 -32.96
N ALA A 53 4.37 10.25 -32.84
CA ALA A 53 5.41 10.44 -33.85
C ALA A 53 6.36 9.23 -34.01
N SER A 54 6.35 8.29 -33.06
CA SER A 54 7.19 7.09 -33.12
C SER A 54 6.50 5.91 -32.43
N PRO A 55 5.71 5.09 -33.14
CA PRO A 55 5.26 3.80 -32.64
C PRO A 55 6.48 2.92 -32.34
N GLY A 56 6.82 2.76 -31.06
CA GLY A 56 8.05 2.07 -30.62
C GLY A 56 9.23 2.99 -30.27
N ALA A 57 9.04 4.31 -30.19
CA ALA A 57 9.98 5.16 -29.47
C ALA A 57 10.07 4.69 -28.03
N SER A 58 11.31 4.63 -27.55
CA SER A 58 11.75 4.16 -26.23
C SER A 58 10.70 4.39 -25.16
N ALA A 59 10.42 3.35 -24.37
CA ALA A 59 9.48 3.33 -23.24
C ALA A 59 9.79 4.36 -22.11
N HIS A 60 10.65 5.35 -22.37
CA HIS A 60 11.14 6.39 -21.48
C HIS A 60 11.41 7.71 -22.24
N ALA A 61 10.58 8.09 -23.22
CA ALA A 61 10.78 9.34 -23.95
C ALA A 61 10.55 10.55 -23.02
N VAL A 62 11.55 11.41 -22.87
CA VAL A 62 11.46 12.64 -22.07
C VAL A 62 10.90 13.76 -22.94
N MET A 63 9.88 14.45 -22.43
CA MET A 63 9.24 15.58 -23.09
C MET A 63 9.88 16.90 -22.66
N SER A 64 10.02 17.82 -23.62
CA SER A 64 10.54 19.18 -23.34
C SER A 64 9.56 20.06 -22.57
N VAL A 65 8.26 19.73 -22.59
CA VAL A 65 7.22 20.46 -21.88
C VAL A 65 6.47 19.47 -20.97
N PRO A 66 6.35 19.74 -19.66
CA PRO A 66 5.56 18.89 -18.78
C PRO A 66 4.08 18.99 -19.13
N PHE A 67 3.36 17.89 -18.93
CA PHE A 67 1.92 17.79 -19.13
C PHE A 67 1.25 17.20 -17.89
N THR A 68 -0.04 17.44 -17.76
CA THR A 68 -0.82 16.96 -16.60
C THR A 68 -1.74 15.83 -17.03
N LEU A 69 -1.64 14.71 -16.33
CA LEU A 69 -2.53 13.56 -16.46
C LEU A 69 -3.45 13.49 -15.25
N THR A 70 -4.75 13.38 -15.51
CA THR A 70 -5.78 13.15 -14.50
C THR A 70 -6.37 11.77 -14.70
N LEU A 71 -6.41 10.96 -13.64
CA LEU A 71 -6.99 9.63 -13.62
C LEU A 71 -8.28 9.66 -12.80
N ASP A 72 -9.43 9.51 -13.43
CA ASP A 72 -10.71 9.27 -12.75
C ASP A 72 -10.83 7.78 -12.45
N TYR A 73 -10.77 7.42 -11.16
CA TYR A 73 -10.85 6.05 -10.66
C TYR A 73 -12.23 5.69 -10.10
N ALA A 74 -13.29 6.46 -10.40
CA ALA A 74 -14.62 6.25 -9.82
C ALA A 74 -15.21 4.85 -10.09
N GLY A 75 -14.87 4.23 -11.22
CA GLY A 75 -15.31 2.88 -11.57
C GLY A 75 -14.34 1.76 -11.12
N LEU A 76 -13.27 2.09 -10.40
CA LEU A 76 -12.31 1.12 -9.87
C LEU A 76 -12.77 0.62 -8.50
N ALA A 77 -12.97 -0.69 -8.37
CA ALA A 77 -13.16 -1.31 -7.07
C ALA A 77 -11.82 -1.31 -6.31
N ILE A 78 -11.77 -0.58 -5.19
CA ILE A 78 -10.61 -0.54 -4.29
C ILE A 78 -10.95 -1.48 -3.12
N PRO A 79 -10.44 -2.73 -3.11
CA PRO A 79 -10.85 -3.74 -2.13
C PRO A 79 -10.22 -3.52 -0.75
N PHE A 80 -9.38 -2.50 -0.59
CA PHE A 80 -8.62 -2.23 0.62
C PHE A 80 -9.25 -1.05 1.38
N GLY A 81 -9.40 -1.17 2.71
CA GLY A 81 -9.84 -0.06 3.58
C GLY A 81 -8.65 0.78 4.08
N ALA A 82 -8.83 1.46 5.22
CA ALA A 82 -7.79 2.26 5.86
C ALA A 82 -7.10 3.26 4.89
N ASP A 83 -7.89 4.20 4.39
CA ASP A 83 -7.48 5.25 3.46
C ASP A 83 -6.74 4.75 2.20
N ALA A 84 -7.11 3.59 1.66
CA ALA A 84 -6.48 3.08 0.44
C ALA A 84 -6.65 4.02 -0.76
N GLU A 85 -7.78 4.75 -0.85
CA GLU A 85 -8.00 5.76 -1.90
C GLU A 85 -6.96 6.89 -1.79
N GLY A 86 -6.67 7.36 -0.58
CA GLY A 86 -5.65 8.38 -0.31
C GLY A 86 -4.24 7.93 -0.65
N ARG A 87 -4.01 6.62 -0.73
CA ARG A 87 -2.72 6.00 -1.05
C ARG A 87 -2.50 5.68 -2.52
N LEU A 88 -3.50 5.84 -3.39
CA LEU A 88 -3.36 5.48 -4.81
C LEU A 88 -2.34 6.34 -5.58
N ALA A 89 -1.21 5.76 -5.99
CA ALA A 89 -0.21 6.41 -6.82
C ALA A 89 -0.04 5.76 -8.19
N LEU A 90 0.30 6.60 -9.17
CA LEU A 90 0.82 6.15 -10.45
C LEU A 90 2.34 5.97 -10.33
N PHE A 91 2.81 4.85 -10.86
CA PHE A 91 4.22 4.53 -10.97
C PHE A 91 4.60 4.48 -12.43
N ILE A 92 5.81 4.90 -12.75
CA ILE A 92 6.41 4.76 -14.08
C ILE A 92 7.57 3.77 -14.02
N GLU A 93 7.71 2.97 -15.07
CA GLU A 93 8.88 2.10 -15.23
C GLU A 93 10.13 2.98 -15.35
N ARG A 94 11.15 2.64 -14.57
CA ARG A 94 12.46 3.26 -14.58
C ARG A 94 13.27 2.73 -15.77
N PRO A 95 14.09 3.56 -16.43
CA PRO A 95 15.03 3.08 -17.43
C PRO A 95 15.98 2.02 -16.85
N SER A 96 16.22 0.93 -17.58
CA SER A 96 17.06 -0.19 -17.13
C SER A 96 18.55 0.16 -16.91
N ASN A 97 18.98 1.36 -17.34
CA ASN A 97 20.34 1.85 -17.22
C ASN A 97 20.57 2.75 -15.99
N GLU A 98 19.54 3.02 -15.19
CA GLU A 98 19.64 3.86 -14.00
C GLU A 98 20.06 3.01 -12.79
N THR A 99 21.25 3.27 -12.24
CA THR A 99 21.74 2.60 -11.03
C THR A 99 20.92 3.02 -9.83
N VAL A 100 20.24 2.08 -9.19
CA VAL A 100 19.42 2.34 -8.01
C VAL A 100 20.22 2.03 -6.75
N ASP A 101 20.26 2.97 -5.81
CA ASP A 101 20.77 2.70 -4.48
C ASP A 101 19.82 1.71 -3.78
N ALA A 102 20.31 0.52 -3.44
CA ALA A 102 19.51 -0.56 -2.89
C ALA A 102 18.79 -0.16 -1.59
N ALA A 103 19.31 0.84 -0.87
CA ALA A 103 18.71 1.39 0.34
C ALA A 103 17.38 2.14 0.07
N ALA A 104 17.20 2.75 -1.11
CA ALA A 104 15.98 3.51 -1.45
C ALA A 104 14.77 2.61 -1.79
N ASN A 105 15.00 1.33 -2.11
CA ASN A 105 13.93 0.37 -2.45
C ASN A 105 13.31 -0.32 -1.23
N ARG A 106 13.68 0.10 -0.01
CA ARG A 106 13.12 -0.44 1.22
C ARG A 106 11.77 0.17 1.61
N ALA A 107 11.30 1.16 0.85
CA ALA A 107 9.93 1.67 0.94
C ALA A 107 8.98 0.65 0.30
N GLU A 108 8.66 -0.36 1.09
CA GLU A 108 7.71 -1.42 0.80
C GLU A 108 6.44 -0.83 0.20
N THR A 109 6.10 -1.27 -1.01
CA THR A 109 4.80 -1.04 -1.66
C THR A 109 4.44 -2.37 -2.32
N LEU A 110 3.43 -3.08 -1.83
CA LEU A 110 2.97 -4.32 -2.47
C LEU A 110 2.36 -3.96 -3.84
N PRO A 111 2.85 -4.43 -5.02
CA PRO A 111 3.72 -5.57 -5.33
C PRO A 111 5.04 -5.16 -6.03
N LEU A 112 5.49 -3.92 -5.88
CA LEU A 112 6.65 -3.38 -6.57
C LEU A 112 7.94 -3.75 -5.82
N ARG A 113 8.18 -5.05 -5.63
CA ARG A 113 9.43 -5.58 -5.05
C ARG A 113 10.65 -5.36 -5.97
N SER A 114 10.42 -4.85 -7.18
CA SER A 114 11.46 -4.60 -8.17
C SER A 114 11.81 -3.11 -8.19
N PRO A 115 13.11 -2.76 -8.21
CA PRO A 115 13.60 -1.37 -8.32
C PRO A 115 13.31 -0.73 -9.69
N THR A 116 12.41 -1.34 -10.46
CA THR A 116 12.04 -0.97 -11.82
C THR A 116 10.94 0.07 -11.85
N TRP A 117 10.32 0.42 -10.72
CA TRP A 117 9.19 1.34 -10.69
C TRP A 117 9.50 2.55 -9.81
N GLN A 118 9.16 3.73 -10.32
CA GLN A 118 9.31 5.00 -9.62
C GLN A 118 7.93 5.60 -9.36
N GLU A 119 7.67 5.96 -8.10
CA GLU A 119 6.47 6.70 -7.73
C GLU A 119 6.49 8.11 -8.34
N LEU A 120 5.36 8.52 -8.89
CA LEU A 120 5.17 9.87 -9.41
C LEU A 120 4.47 10.75 -8.37
N SER A 121 4.96 11.98 -8.22
CA SER A 121 4.32 12.99 -7.38
C SER A 121 2.88 13.22 -7.84
N ARG A 122 1.93 13.09 -6.91
CA ARG A 122 0.49 13.10 -7.20
C ARG A 122 -0.28 14.04 -6.28
N ARG A 123 -1.45 14.46 -6.73
CA ARG A 123 -2.56 14.94 -5.91
C ARG A 123 -3.72 13.98 -6.01
N VAL A 124 -4.27 13.58 -4.88
CA VAL A 124 -5.52 12.79 -4.81
C VAL A 124 -6.64 13.71 -4.42
N ASP A 125 -7.72 13.63 -5.18
CA ASP A 125 -9.02 14.14 -4.78
C ASP A 125 -9.93 12.94 -4.53
N GLN A 126 -10.24 12.67 -3.27
CA GLN A 126 -11.10 11.56 -2.86
C GLN A 126 -12.59 11.86 -3.07
N GLU A 127 -12.96 13.14 -3.06
CA GLU A 127 -14.34 13.58 -3.27
C GLU A 127 -14.76 13.38 -4.73
N HIS A 128 -13.89 13.80 -5.65
CA HIS A 128 -14.09 13.64 -7.09
C HIS A 128 -13.53 12.33 -7.65
N LYS A 129 -12.89 11.50 -6.82
CA LYS A 129 -12.23 10.24 -7.19
C LYS A 129 -11.24 10.41 -8.35
N THR A 130 -10.37 11.41 -8.26
CA THR A 130 -9.34 11.68 -9.26
C THR A 130 -7.93 11.68 -8.70
N ILE A 131 -6.95 11.29 -9.52
CA ILE A 131 -5.52 11.42 -9.24
C ILE A 131 -4.91 12.29 -10.31
N THR A 132 -4.31 13.41 -9.92
CA THR A 132 -3.62 14.33 -10.83
C THR A 132 -2.12 14.15 -10.70
N VAL A 133 -1.43 13.96 -11.81
CA VAL A 133 0.02 13.75 -11.89
C VAL A 133 0.62 14.67 -12.94
N ALA A 134 1.71 15.35 -12.58
CA ALA A 134 2.53 16.09 -13.53
C ALA A 134 3.60 15.15 -14.11
N LEU A 135 3.65 15.05 -15.42
CA LEU A 135 4.54 14.16 -16.15
C LEU A 135 5.46 14.96 -17.07
N SER A 136 6.72 14.58 -17.10
CA SER A 136 7.72 15.06 -18.07
C SER A 136 8.28 13.92 -18.93
N GLN A 137 7.79 12.70 -18.72
CA GLN A 137 8.27 11.50 -19.38
C GLN A 137 7.13 10.56 -19.73
N MET A 138 7.34 9.81 -20.81
CA MET A 138 6.48 8.78 -21.35
C MET A 138 6.98 7.41 -20.94
N GLY A 139 6.10 6.41 -20.91
CA GLY A 139 6.50 5.04 -20.62
C GLY A 139 5.41 4.14 -20.09
N ARG A 140 5.81 2.95 -19.65
CA ARG A 140 4.93 2.01 -18.98
C ARG A 140 4.61 2.52 -17.58
N MET A 141 3.33 2.52 -17.25
CA MET A 141 2.77 3.01 -16.01
C MET A 141 1.86 1.97 -15.38
N LEU A 142 1.76 2.00 -14.06
CA LEU A 142 0.81 1.20 -13.29
C LEU A 142 0.20 2.01 -12.15
N LEU A 143 -0.97 1.58 -11.70
CA LEU A 143 -1.62 2.12 -10.51
C LEU A 143 -1.39 1.16 -9.33
N ALA A 144 -0.92 1.67 -8.20
CA ALA A 144 -0.80 0.91 -6.96
C ALA A 144 -1.07 1.82 -5.75
N ALA A 145 -1.13 1.26 -4.54
CA ALA A 145 -1.32 2.05 -3.32
C ALA A 145 0.01 2.12 -2.57
N THR A 146 0.43 3.32 -2.19
CA THR A 146 1.59 3.57 -1.33
C THR A 146 1.36 3.04 0.08
N THR A 147 2.42 3.04 0.88
CA THR A 147 2.35 2.59 2.27
C THR A 147 2.13 3.70 3.27
N ALA A 148 2.58 4.92 3.02
CA ALA A 148 2.26 6.05 3.90
C ALA A 148 0.92 6.73 3.53
N SER A 149 0.19 7.18 4.56
CA SER A 149 -1.00 8.06 4.48
C SER A 149 -1.09 8.97 5.72
N SER A 150 -2.09 9.85 5.77
CA SER A 150 -2.45 10.58 7.00
C SER A 150 -2.90 9.66 8.13
N ASP A 151 -3.43 8.48 7.81
CA ASP A 151 -3.96 7.50 8.78
C ASP A 151 -2.88 6.55 9.30
N GLY A 152 -1.66 6.61 8.76
CA GLY A 152 -0.50 5.82 9.20
C GLY A 152 0.33 5.23 8.06
N ASP A 153 1.27 4.37 8.45
CA ASP A 153 2.13 3.59 7.55
C ASP A 153 1.63 2.14 7.47
N PHE A 154 1.51 1.63 6.24
CA PHE A 154 1.03 0.31 5.85
C PHE A 154 2.14 -0.54 5.22
N ALA A 155 3.40 -0.18 5.45
CA ALA A 155 4.55 -1.00 5.16
C ALA A 155 4.40 -2.40 5.77
N VAL A 156 4.87 -3.41 5.04
CA VAL A 156 4.87 -4.79 5.49
C VAL A 156 5.95 -4.93 6.56
N GLN A 157 5.56 -4.78 7.82
CA GLN A 157 6.51 -4.91 8.91
C GLN A 157 7.35 -6.19 8.77
N PRO A 158 8.69 -6.12 8.87
CA PRO A 158 9.54 -7.29 8.77
C PRO A 158 9.10 -8.34 9.80
N SER A 159 8.52 -9.44 9.34
CA SER A 159 8.15 -10.56 10.19
C SER A 159 9.35 -11.49 10.32
N GLY A 160 9.91 -11.61 11.53
CA GLY A 160 10.80 -12.74 11.84
C GLY A 160 9.98 -14.04 11.82
N ASP A 161 10.51 -15.08 11.19
CA ASP A 161 9.85 -16.39 11.17
C ASP A 161 9.67 -16.90 12.61
N VAL A 162 8.44 -17.26 12.98
CA VAL A 162 8.14 -17.89 14.27
C VAL A 162 8.31 -19.40 14.10
N SER A 163 9.50 -19.91 14.42
CA SER A 163 9.84 -21.33 14.22
C SER A 163 9.27 -22.26 15.29
N ASP A 164 9.06 -21.77 16.51
CA ASP A 164 8.74 -22.59 17.69
C ASP A 164 7.33 -22.28 18.24
N TYR A 165 6.30 -22.53 17.44
CA TYR A 165 4.91 -22.37 17.88
C TYR A 165 4.24 -23.72 18.22
N GLN A 166 3.35 -23.68 19.20
CA GLN A 166 2.43 -24.76 19.55
C GLN A 166 1.01 -24.37 19.14
N VAL A 167 0.16 -25.35 18.85
CA VAL A 167 -1.25 -25.11 18.53
C VAL A 167 -2.11 -25.57 19.71
N GLY A 168 -2.94 -24.67 20.24
CA GLY A 168 -3.91 -24.99 21.28
C GLY A 168 -4.97 -25.97 20.76
N LEU A 169 -5.05 -27.17 21.34
CA LEU A 169 -5.91 -28.27 20.84
C LEU A 169 -7.41 -27.95 20.86
N TYR A 170 -7.85 -27.03 21.71
CA TYR A 170 -9.26 -26.66 21.86
C TYR A 170 -9.63 -25.38 21.09
N MET A 171 -8.78 -24.34 21.14
CA MET A 171 -9.06 -23.03 20.54
C MET A 171 -8.43 -22.85 19.14
N GLY A 172 -7.53 -23.76 18.72
CA GLY A 172 -6.85 -23.71 17.43
C GLY A 172 -5.85 -22.57 17.27
N ASN A 173 -5.51 -21.86 18.35
CA ASN A 173 -4.57 -20.74 18.30
C ASN A 173 -3.12 -21.23 18.28
N ALA A 174 -2.31 -20.64 17.40
CA ALA A 174 -0.86 -20.74 17.46
C ALA A 174 -0.30 -19.84 18.57
N THR A 175 0.54 -20.40 19.43
CA THR A 175 1.22 -19.71 20.53
C THR A 175 2.73 -19.98 20.47
N ALA A 176 3.55 -18.97 20.68
CA ALA A 176 5.01 -19.12 20.82
C ALA A 176 5.49 -18.41 22.08
N SER A 177 6.64 -18.82 22.63
CA SER A 177 7.19 -18.22 23.84
C SER A 177 8.72 -18.23 23.81
N TYR A 178 9.31 -17.05 23.91
CA TYR A 178 10.76 -16.85 23.97
C TYR A 178 11.13 -16.21 25.29
N HIS A 179 12.01 -16.86 26.05
CA HIS A 179 12.51 -16.32 27.31
C HIS A 179 13.80 -15.53 27.08
N PHE A 180 13.85 -14.31 27.62
CA PHE A 180 15.06 -13.50 27.63
C PHE A 180 15.75 -13.60 28.99
N PRO A 181 16.97 -14.17 29.06
CA PRO A 181 17.76 -14.09 30.27
C PRO A 181 18.18 -12.65 30.50
N ALA A 182 17.70 -12.05 31.59
CA ALA A 182 18.17 -10.76 32.05
C ALA A 182 19.26 -10.92 33.12
N PRO A 183 20.24 -10.01 33.20
CA PRO A 183 21.19 -10.02 34.30
C PRO A 183 20.49 -9.73 35.62
N ALA A 184 20.97 -10.35 36.70
CA ALA A 184 20.50 -10.04 38.05
C ALA A 184 20.83 -8.58 38.39
N GLY A 185 19.87 -7.88 39.02
CA GLY A 185 20.13 -6.55 39.57
C GLY A 185 21.12 -6.59 40.74
N GLN A 186 21.68 -5.43 41.11
CA GLN A 186 22.65 -5.33 42.23
C GLN A 186 22.15 -5.90 43.57
N ALA A 187 20.84 -5.97 43.77
CA ALA A 187 20.22 -6.51 44.99
C ALA A 187 19.73 -7.97 44.87
N GLY A 188 19.92 -8.63 43.72
CA GLY A 188 19.54 -10.04 43.51
C GLY A 188 18.28 -10.33 42.68
N PRO A 189 17.25 -9.46 42.56
CA PRO A 189 16.11 -9.73 41.68
C PRO A 189 16.52 -9.78 40.21
N THR A 190 16.08 -10.81 39.51
CA THR A 190 16.21 -10.95 38.05
C THR A 190 14.84 -10.77 37.41
N PRO A 191 14.66 -9.86 36.44
CA PRO A 191 13.37 -9.73 35.77
C PRO A 191 13.14 -10.95 34.88
N ASN A 192 11.96 -11.54 35.01
CA ASN A 192 11.53 -12.60 34.10
C ASN A 192 10.84 -11.95 32.89
N LEU A 193 11.57 -11.84 31.78
CA LEU A 193 11.05 -11.35 30.52
C LEU A 193 10.73 -12.52 29.60
N THR A 194 9.48 -12.60 29.18
CA THR A 194 9.01 -13.61 28.22
C THR A 194 8.27 -12.90 27.11
N LEU A 195 8.74 -13.07 25.89
CA LEU A 195 8.04 -12.65 24.70
C LEU A 195 7.10 -13.78 24.27
N ALA A 196 5.81 -13.57 24.50
CA ALA A 196 4.75 -14.52 24.18
C ALA A 196 3.98 -14.06 22.93
N TYR A 197 3.66 -15.00 22.05
CA TYR A 197 2.78 -14.81 20.89
C TYR A 197 1.47 -15.57 21.09
N ASP A 198 0.35 -14.95 20.73
CA ASP A 198 -0.95 -15.62 20.61
C ASP A 198 -1.72 -15.10 19.39
N SER A 199 -1.91 -15.98 18.41
CA SER A 199 -2.68 -15.68 17.20
C SER A 199 -4.16 -15.36 17.47
N ALA A 200 -4.75 -15.84 18.57
CA ALA A 200 -6.14 -15.52 18.92
C ALA A 200 -6.34 -14.02 19.18
N GLY A 201 -5.32 -13.32 19.69
CA GLY A 201 -5.37 -11.87 19.91
C GLY A 201 -5.36 -11.04 18.63
N ILE A 202 -4.98 -11.65 17.50
CA ILE A 202 -4.99 -11.05 16.16
C ILE A 202 -6.30 -11.40 15.44
N ASN A 203 -7.02 -12.42 15.89
CA ASN A 203 -8.26 -12.86 15.25
C ASN A 203 -9.35 -11.77 15.40
N GLY A 204 -9.57 -10.99 14.35
CA GLY A 204 -10.43 -9.80 14.36
C GLY A 204 -9.69 -8.50 14.00
N MET A 205 -8.37 -8.54 13.86
CA MET A 205 -7.61 -7.53 13.16
C MET A 205 -7.79 -7.73 11.65
N HIS A 206 -8.38 -6.75 10.99
CA HIS A 206 -8.68 -6.79 9.56
C HIS A 206 -8.02 -5.60 8.85
N THR A 207 -7.64 -5.80 7.59
CA THR A 207 -6.91 -4.84 6.73
C THR A 207 -7.66 -3.52 6.49
N ASN A 208 -8.92 -3.41 6.89
CA ASN A 208 -9.74 -2.22 6.74
C ASN A 208 -9.69 -1.27 7.94
N ARG A 209 -8.94 -1.60 9.02
CA ARG A 209 -8.72 -0.73 10.18
C ARG A 209 -7.23 -0.66 10.53
N ASN A 210 -6.76 0.50 10.98
CA ASN A 210 -5.42 0.65 11.55
C ASN A 210 -5.39 -0.01 12.95
N ASN A 211 -5.16 -1.32 12.96
CA ASN A 211 -4.93 -2.13 14.15
C ASN A 211 -3.53 -1.84 14.70
N GLN A 212 -3.33 -0.69 15.34
CA GLN A 212 -2.03 -0.31 15.89
C GLN A 212 -1.48 -1.43 16.78
N PRO A 213 -0.38 -2.10 16.36
CA PRO A 213 0.21 -3.18 17.14
C PRO A 213 0.74 -2.62 18.45
N GLY A 214 0.87 -3.50 19.45
CA GLY A 214 1.71 -3.16 20.59
C GLY A 214 3.14 -2.88 20.15
N TRP A 215 3.93 -2.26 21.04
CA TRP A 215 5.33 -1.95 20.78
C TRP A 215 6.22 -3.18 20.48
N THR A 216 5.77 -4.37 20.87
CA THR A 216 6.41 -5.67 20.56
C THR A 216 5.95 -6.28 19.24
N GLY A 217 4.99 -5.67 18.54
CA GLY A 217 4.41 -6.17 17.30
C GLY A 217 3.02 -6.80 17.47
N ILE A 218 2.46 -7.28 16.36
CA ILE A 218 1.12 -7.86 16.31
C ILE A 218 1.15 -9.25 16.95
N GLY A 219 0.23 -9.50 17.89
CA GLY A 219 0.09 -10.79 18.59
C GLY A 219 1.18 -11.07 19.63
N TRP A 220 2.17 -10.19 19.76
CA TRP A 220 3.28 -10.31 20.71
C TRP A 220 3.03 -9.51 22.00
N ASN A 221 3.55 -10.01 23.12
CA ASN A 221 3.54 -9.33 24.40
C ASN A 221 4.80 -9.73 25.21
N LEU A 222 5.48 -8.75 25.82
CA LEU A 222 6.67 -9.00 26.67
C LEU A 222 6.34 -9.29 28.15
N GLY A 223 5.06 -9.24 28.53
CA GLY A 223 4.62 -9.52 29.91
C GLY A 223 5.10 -8.49 30.93
N THR A 224 5.56 -7.31 30.49
CA THR A 224 5.86 -6.19 31.37
C THR A 224 4.56 -5.77 32.08
N GLY A 225 4.50 -5.90 33.41
CA GLY A 225 3.29 -5.60 34.18
C GLY A 225 2.68 -4.24 33.82
N TYR A 226 1.37 -4.12 33.91
CA TYR A 226 0.63 -2.93 33.48
C TYR A 226 -0.32 -2.43 34.57
N ILE A 227 -0.64 -1.14 34.53
CA ILE A 227 -1.72 -0.54 35.34
C ILE A 227 -2.86 -0.21 34.38
N VAL A 228 -4.04 -0.77 34.63
CA VAL A 228 -5.25 -0.50 33.84
C VAL A 228 -6.28 0.26 34.66
N ARG A 229 -6.82 1.33 34.08
CA ARG A 229 -8.02 1.99 34.58
C ARG A 229 -9.23 1.36 33.91
N ARG A 230 -10.07 0.67 34.69
CA ARG A 230 -11.39 0.25 34.21
C ARG A 230 -12.26 1.50 34.08
N LEU A 231 -12.59 1.87 32.84
CA LEU A 231 -13.58 2.90 32.59
C LEU A 231 -14.97 2.26 32.67
N ALA A 232 -15.83 2.81 33.52
CA ALA A 232 -17.24 2.45 33.49
C ALA A 232 -17.81 2.88 32.15
N LEU A 233 -18.57 2.00 31.49
CA LEU A 233 -19.37 2.41 30.34
C LEU A 233 -20.35 3.46 30.86
N CYS A 234 -20.27 4.68 30.34
CA CYS A 234 -21.36 5.65 30.47
C CYS A 234 -22.55 5.07 29.72
N ARG A 235 -23.33 4.19 30.33
CA ARG A 235 -24.64 3.84 29.79
C ARG A 235 -25.56 5.03 30.01
N PRO A 236 -26.22 5.57 28.97
CA PRO A 236 -27.49 6.23 29.21
C PRO A 236 -28.43 5.20 29.83
N ASP A 237 -29.04 5.59 30.93
CA ASP A 237 -30.20 4.90 31.50
C ASP A 237 -31.21 4.60 30.39
N ARG A 238 -31.45 3.31 30.16
CA ARG A 238 -32.78 2.84 29.82
C ARG A 238 -32.93 1.40 30.27
N ALA A 239 -33.77 1.23 31.30
CA ALA A 239 -34.28 -0.04 31.77
C ALA A 239 -34.73 -0.94 30.61
N LEU A 240 -34.00 -2.04 30.39
CA LEU A 240 -34.57 -3.23 29.78
C LEU A 240 -35.08 -4.11 30.92
N ARG A 241 -36.39 -4.01 31.17
CA ARG A 241 -37.13 -5.06 31.85
C ARG A 241 -37.25 -6.23 30.86
N VAL A 242 -36.83 -7.41 31.29
CA VAL A 242 -37.35 -8.69 30.82
C VAL A 242 -38.17 -9.25 31.96
#